data_AF-X1S9F1-F1
#
_entry.id   AF-X1S9F1-F1
#
_cell.length_a   1.000
_cell.length_b   1.000
_cell.length_c   1.000
_cell.angle_alpha   90.00
_cell.angle_beta   90.00
_cell.angle_gamma   90.00
#
_symmetry.space_group_name_H-M   'P 1'
#
loop_
_entity.id
_entity.type
_entity.pdbx_description
1 polymer ?
#
loop_
_entity_poly.entity_id
_entity_poly.type
_entity_poly.pdbx_seq_one_letter_code
_entity_poly.pdbx_strand_id
1 'polypeptide(L)'
;DFLPVVFPGFSWFNMHGNNWNSIPRLKGDFYWNMFLAAKRAGAEMAYVAMFDEFDESTNIFKCTNDPPVGESKFLTYEDLPTDHYLWLTAQGTKLIRGEIRGTDKMPKRK
;
A
#
# COMPACT_ATOMS: atom_id res chain seq x y z
N ASP A 1 -5.21 13.88 -19.29
CA ASP A 1 -5.25 13.54 -17.85
C ASP A 1 -4.14 12.56 -17.50
N PHE A 2 -3.49 12.80 -16.37
CA PHE A 2 -2.46 11.94 -15.82
C PHE A 2 -3.04 11.17 -14.62
N LEU A 3 -2.95 9.85 -14.64
CA LEU A 3 -3.47 8.98 -13.59
C LEU A 3 -2.31 8.18 -12.99
N PRO A 4 -1.61 8.72 -11.97
CA PRO A 4 -0.51 8.00 -11.33
C PRO A 4 -1.01 6.70 -10.69
N VAL A 5 -0.24 5.64 -10.89
CA VAL A 5 -0.45 4.36 -10.22
C VAL A 5 0.23 4.40 -8.85
N VAL A 6 -0.47 3.95 -7.82
CA VAL A 6 0.03 3.86 -6.44
C VAL A 6 -0.20 2.44 -5.92
N PHE A 7 0.76 1.90 -5.18
CA PHE A 7 0.72 0.54 -4.65
C PHE A 7 1.42 0.46 -3.29
N PRO A 8 1.04 -0.50 -2.43
CA PRO A 8 1.51 -0.52 -1.04
C PRO A 8 2.90 -1.11 -0.85
N GLY A 9 3.39 -1.89 -1.82
CA GLY A 9 4.68 -2.59 -1.82
C GLY A 9 4.67 -3.67 -2.91
N PHE A 10 5.68 -4.55 -2.93
CA PHE A 10 5.83 -5.54 -3.99
C PHE A 10 6.72 -6.72 -3.60
N SER A 11 6.33 -7.93 -4.03
CA SER A 11 7.16 -9.15 -3.99
C SER A 11 6.61 -10.21 -4.94
N TRP A 12 7.50 -10.92 -5.63
CA TRP A 12 7.18 -12.07 -6.50
C TRP A 12 7.68 -13.41 -5.97
N PHE A 13 7.98 -13.48 -4.67
CA PHE A 13 8.70 -14.62 -4.13
C PHE A 13 8.00 -15.96 -4.35
N ASN A 14 6.69 -16.02 -4.14
CA ASN A 14 5.95 -17.28 -4.31
C ASN A 14 5.78 -17.69 -5.79
N MET A 15 5.85 -16.75 -6.74
CA MET A 15 5.78 -17.05 -8.18
C MET A 15 7.12 -17.47 -8.78
N HIS A 16 8.21 -16.83 -8.35
CA HIS A 16 9.51 -16.93 -9.04
C HIS A 16 10.65 -17.45 -8.15
N GLY A 17 10.41 -17.64 -6.85
CA GLY A 17 11.40 -18.17 -5.91
C GLY A 17 12.54 -17.21 -5.55
N ASN A 18 12.49 -15.95 -6.01
CA ASN A 18 13.46 -14.90 -5.72
C ASN A 18 12.73 -13.59 -5.34
N ASN A 19 13.46 -12.51 -5.04
CA ASN A 19 12.84 -11.18 -4.86
C ASN A 19 11.81 -11.12 -3.69
N TRP A 20 12.20 -11.65 -2.53
CA TRP A 20 11.42 -11.52 -1.29
C TRP A 20 11.33 -10.07 -0.85
N ASN A 21 10.10 -9.57 -0.71
CA ASN A 21 9.81 -8.22 -0.22
C ASN A 21 10.60 -7.11 -0.94
N SER A 22 10.71 -7.20 -2.27
CA SER A 22 11.55 -6.30 -3.09
C SER A 22 11.22 -4.82 -2.93
N ILE A 23 9.95 -4.48 -2.70
CA ILE A 23 9.54 -3.14 -2.27
C ILE A 23 8.83 -3.28 -0.94
N PRO A 24 9.55 -3.10 0.18
CA PRO A 24 8.95 -3.18 1.50
C PRO A 24 7.84 -2.15 1.67
N ARG A 25 6.74 -2.54 2.33
CA ARG A 25 5.61 -1.63 2.56
C ARG A 25 5.91 -0.51 3.56
N LEU A 26 6.94 -0.70 4.40
CA LEU A 26 7.38 0.24 5.41
C LEU A 26 6.22 0.73 6.29
N LYS A 27 5.38 -0.19 6.76
CA LYS A 27 4.19 0.11 7.58
C LYS A 27 3.21 1.14 6.96
N GLY A 28 3.28 1.32 5.64
CA GLY A 28 2.45 2.28 4.89
C GLY A 28 3.18 3.55 4.44
N ASP A 29 4.40 3.82 4.92
CA ASP A 29 5.14 5.04 4.55
C ASP A 29 5.47 5.06 3.06
N PHE A 30 5.82 3.91 2.46
CA PHE A 30 6.04 3.81 1.01
C PHE A 30 4.77 4.24 0.25
N TYR A 31 3.64 3.64 0.61
CA TYR A 31 2.36 3.90 -0.05
C TYR A 31 1.90 5.36 0.10
N TRP A 32 2.05 5.93 1.29
CA TRP A 32 1.69 7.32 1.57
C TRP A 32 2.53 8.30 0.74
N ASN A 33 3.83 8.03 0.60
CA ASN A 33 4.72 8.84 -0.23
C ASN A 33 4.30 8.87 -1.70
N MET A 34 3.74 7.77 -2.23
CA MET A 34 3.20 7.76 -3.59
C MET A 34 1.99 8.69 -3.73
N PHE A 35 1.07 8.72 -2.76
CA PHE A 35 -0.05 9.68 -2.76
C PHE A 35 0.44 11.14 -2.64
N LEU A 36 1.44 11.40 -1.79
CA LEU A 36 2.05 12.74 -1.68
C LEU A 36 2.70 13.16 -2.99
N ALA A 37 3.45 12.27 -3.63
CA ALA A 37 4.08 12.54 -4.92
C ALA A 37 3.04 12.83 -6.01
N ALA A 38 1.98 12.02 -6.09
CA ALA A 38 0.85 12.25 -6.98
C ALA A 38 0.19 13.62 -6.75
N LYS A 39 -0.08 13.98 -5.49
CA LYS A 39 -0.67 15.28 -5.15
C LYS A 39 0.25 16.45 -5.51
N ARG A 40 1.55 16.34 -5.23
CA ARG A 40 2.56 17.36 -5.56
C ARG A 40 2.74 17.52 -7.08
N ALA A 41 2.54 16.45 -7.84
CA ALA A 41 2.52 16.48 -9.30
C ALA A 41 1.21 17.08 -9.87
N GLY A 42 0.27 17.50 -9.02
CA GLY A 42 -1.00 18.09 -9.46
C GLY A 42 -2.06 17.07 -9.86
N ALA A 43 -1.90 15.79 -9.53
CA ALA A 43 -2.90 14.78 -9.85
C ALA A 43 -4.17 14.96 -9.01
N GLU A 44 -5.33 14.89 -9.69
CA GLU A 44 -6.66 14.93 -9.08
C GLU A 44 -7.27 13.53 -8.88
N MET A 45 -6.61 12.52 -9.44
CA MET A 45 -6.97 11.11 -9.36
C MET A 45 -5.71 10.26 -9.21
N ALA A 46 -5.84 9.05 -8.68
CA ALA A 46 -4.78 8.04 -8.64
C ALA A 46 -5.40 6.65 -8.80
N TYR A 47 -4.68 5.74 -9.45
CA TYR A 47 -5.09 4.34 -9.59
C TYR A 47 -4.38 3.49 -8.54
N VAL A 48 -5.14 2.76 -7.72
CA VAL A 48 -4.55 1.82 -6.76
C VAL A 48 -4.35 0.48 -7.42
N ALA A 49 -3.09 0.04 -7.54
CA ALA A 49 -2.73 -1.26 -8.08
C ALA A 49 -2.19 -2.16 -6.96
N MET A 50 -2.95 -3.09 -6.40
CA MET A 50 -4.35 -3.41 -6.68
C MET A 50 -5.12 -3.72 -5.39
N PHE A 51 -6.40 -4.04 -5.52
CA PHE A 51 -7.20 -4.49 -4.38
C PHE A 51 -6.67 -5.83 -3.83
N ASP A 52 -6.50 -6.83 -4.70
CA ASP A 52 -6.37 -8.25 -4.37
C ASP A 52 -5.24 -8.99 -5.12
N GLU A 53 -4.29 -8.26 -5.71
CA GLU A 53 -3.15 -8.88 -6.41
C GLU A 53 -2.11 -9.41 -5.40
N PHE A 54 -2.34 -10.63 -4.91
CA PHE A 54 -1.52 -11.29 -3.89
C PHE A 54 -0.21 -11.86 -4.44
N ASP A 55 -0.22 -12.31 -5.69
CA ASP A 55 0.94 -12.92 -6.35
C ASP A 55 2.10 -11.92 -6.50
N GLU A 56 1.78 -10.63 -6.62
CA GLU A 56 2.74 -9.52 -6.66
C GLU A 56 2.89 -8.77 -5.33
N SER A 57 2.12 -9.16 -4.31
CA SER A 57 2.05 -8.49 -3.01
C SER A 57 1.70 -6.99 -3.09
N THR A 58 0.92 -6.57 -4.09
CA THR A 58 0.45 -5.18 -4.26
C THR A 58 -0.97 -4.96 -3.71
N ASN A 59 -1.58 -6.01 -3.14
CA ASN A 59 -2.91 -5.98 -2.56
C ASN A 59 -3.06 -4.99 -1.37
N ILE A 60 -4.16 -4.23 -1.35
CA ILE A 60 -4.64 -3.47 -0.18
C ILE A 60 -5.72 -4.21 0.63
N PHE A 61 -6.13 -5.41 0.18
CA PHE A 61 -7.12 -6.29 0.82
C PHE A 61 -6.80 -6.58 2.30
N LYS A 62 -7.80 -6.95 3.10
CA LYS A 62 -7.54 -7.28 4.51
C LYS A 62 -6.67 -8.53 4.67
N CYS A 63 -5.52 -8.40 5.36
CA CYS A 63 -4.61 -9.52 5.62
C CYS A 63 -4.43 -9.75 7.12
N THR A 64 -4.27 -11.01 7.51
CA THR A 64 -3.89 -11.40 8.88
C THR A 64 -2.38 -11.24 9.08
N ASN A 65 -1.95 -10.98 10.32
CA ASN A 65 -0.54 -11.09 10.73
C ASN A 65 -0.17 -12.49 11.20
N ASP A 66 -1.14 -13.40 11.28
CA ASP A 66 -0.96 -14.81 11.62
C ASP A 66 -1.39 -15.67 10.42
N PRO A 67 -0.59 -15.71 9.34
CA PRO A 67 -0.88 -16.52 8.17
C PRO A 67 -0.59 -18.01 8.45
N PRO A 68 -1.20 -18.93 7.68
CA PRO A 68 -0.89 -20.35 7.78
C PRO A 68 0.61 -20.62 7.60
N VAL A 69 1.14 -21.52 8.44
CA VAL A 69 2.53 -22.00 8.33
C VAL A 69 2.55 -23.19 7.37
N GLY A 70 3.40 -23.15 6.35
CA GLY A 70 3.52 -24.20 5.34
C GLY A 70 4.72 -24.00 4.41
N GLU A 71 4.65 -24.59 3.21
CA GLU A 71 5.71 -24.46 2.20
C GLU A 71 5.85 -23.03 1.67
N SER A 72 4.72 -22.34 1.49
CA SER A 72 4.69 -20.94 1.07
C SER A 72 5.05 -20.00 2.22
N LYS A 73 5.75 -18.91 1.89
CA LYS A 73 6.06 -17.83 2.83
C LYS A 73 5.12 -16.66 2.59
N PHE A 74 4.63 -16.06 3.66
CA PHE A 74 3.69 -14.95 3.60
C PHE A 74 4.31 -13.68 4.19
N LEU A 75 4.17 -12.57 3.47
CA LEU A 75 4.32 -11.25 4.05
C LEU A 75 3.07 -10.92 4.86
N THR A 76 3.24 -10.16 5.93
CA THR A 76 2.17 -9.72 6.81
C THR A 76 2.06 -8.19 6.78
N TYR A 77 1.13 -7.64 7.56
CA TYR A 77 0.98 -6.20 7.73
C TYR A 77 1.81 -5.66 8.90
N GLU A 78 2.90 -6.34 9.27
CA GLU A 78 3.89 -5.84 10.24
C GLU A 78 3.27 -5.44 11.60
N ASP A 79 2.35 -6.29 12.09
CA ASP A 79 1.55 -6.12 13.31
C ASP A 79 0.53 -4.98 13.26
N LEU A 80 0.33 -4.35 12.10
CA LEU A 80 -0.72 -3.36 11.90
C LEU A 80 -2.09 -4.02 11.81
N PRO A 81 -3.18 -3.26 12.03
CA PRO A 81 -4.52 -3.79 11.85
C PRO A 81 -4.75 -4.38 10.45
N THR A 82 -5.61 -5.40 10.37
CA THR A 82 -5.82 -6.17 9.15
C THR A 82 -6.34 -5.33 7.98
N ASP A 83 -7.00 -4.20 8.27
CA ASP A 83 -7.54 -3.26 7.30
C ASP A 83 -6.66 -2.01 7.07
N HIS A 84 -5.41 -2.02 7.53
CA HIS A 84 -4.53 -0.84 7.52
C HIS A 84 -4.41 -0.19 6.14
N TYR A 85 -4.21 -0.98 5.08
CA TYR A 85 -4.05 -0.43 3.73
C TYR A 85 -5.37 0.07 3.14
N LEU A 86 -6.52 -0.52 3.48
CA LEU A 86 -7.83 0.05 3.14
C LEU A 86 -8.05 1.41 3.82
N TRP A 87 -7.72 1.49 5.10
CA TRP A 87 -7.79 2.75 5.85
C TRP A 87 -6.86 3.81 5.26
N LEU A 88 -5.63 3.43 4.91
CA LEU A 88 -4.63 4.35 4.34
C LEU A 88 -5.04 4.80 2.93
N THR A 89 -5.63 3.93 2.11
CA THR A 89 -6.23 4.32 0.83
C THR A 89 -7.31 5.39 1.03
N ALA A 90 -8.18 5.25 2.04
CA ALA A 90 -9.18 6.27 2.35
C ALA A 90 -8.55 7.61 2.74
N GLN A 91 -7.42 7.61 3.46
CA GLN A 91 -6.67 8.85 3.74
C GLN A 91 -6.03 9.43 2.47
N GLY A 92 -5.47 8.57 1.61
CA GLY A 92 -4.93 8.95 0.31
C GLY A 92 -5.97 9.62 -0.58
N THR A 93 -7.21 9.11 -0.61
CA THR A 93 -8.33 9.73 -1.33
C THR A 93 -8.59 11.15 -0.83
N LYS A 94 -8.64 11.36 0.50
CA LYS A 94 -8.82 12.70 1.09
C LYS A 94 -7.69 13.65 0.69
N LEU A 95 -6.45 13.16 0.65
CA LEU A 95 -5.28 13.94 0.24
C LEU A 95 -5.38 14.37 -1.24
N ILE A 96 -5.66 13.42 -2.13
CA ILE A 96 -5.78 13.68 -3.57
C ILE A 96 -6.88 14.71 -3.83
N ARG A 97 -8.04 14.57 -3.17
CA ARG A 97 -9.17 15.50 -3.24
C ARG A 97 -8.94 16.85 -2.56
N GLY A 98 -7.84 17.01 -1.81
CA GLY A 98 -7.54 18.25 -1.08
C GLY A 98 -8.38 18.46 0.19
N GLU A 99 -9.05 17.43 0.69
CA GLU A 99 -9.83 17.47 1.94
C GLU A 99 -8.93 17.54 3.18
N ILE A 100 -7.69 17.06 3.06
CA ILE A 100 -6.65 17.17 4.08
C ILE A 100 -5.40 17.83 3.49
N ARG A 101 -4.66 18.56 4.34
CA ARG A 101 -3.36 19.12 3.93
C ARG A 101 -2.37 17.97 3.73
N GLY A 102 -1.61 18.04 2.65
CA GLY A 102 -0.44 17.19 2.43
C GLY A 102 0.68 17.56 3.40
N THR A 103 0.55 17.14 4.65
CA THR A 103 1.69 17.13 5.57
C THR A 103 2.58 15.98 5.20
N ASP A 104 3.90 16.17 5.26
CA ASP A 104 4.89 15.16 4.86
C ASP A 104 4.86 13.86 5.69
N LYS A 105 4.00 13.79 6.71
CA LYS A 105 3.87 12.62 7.58
C LYS A 105 2.60 11.84 7.26
N MET A 106 2.73 10.52 7.23
CA MET A 106 1.59 9.60 7.17
C MET A 106 0.62 9.88 8.33
N PRO A 107 -0.70 9.88 8.09
CA PRO A 107 -1.67 10.01 9.16
C PRO A 107 -1.46 8.91 10.21
N LYS A 108 -1.80 9.22 11.46
CA LYS A 108 -1.80 8.23 12.53
C LYS A 108 -3.21 7.74 12.76
N ARG A 109 -3.38 6.42 12.88
CA ARG A 109 -4.63 5.83 13.34
C ARG A 109 -4.78 6.15 14.84
N LYS A 110 -5.93 6.69 15.22
CA LYS A 110 -6.30 6.90 16.62
C LYS A 110 -6.82 5.62 17.23
#